data_AF-A0A137S2Z3-F1
#
_entry.id   AF-A0A137S2Z3-F1
#
_cell.length_a   1.000
_cell.length_b   1.000
_cell.length_c   1.000
_cell.angle_alpha   90.00
_cell.angle_beta   90.00
_cell.angle_gamma   90.00
#
_symmetry.space_group_name_H-M   'P 1'
#
loop_
_entity.id
_entity.type
_entity.pdbx_description
1 polymer ?
#
loop_
_entity_poly.entity_id
_entity_poly.type
_entity_poly.pdbx_seq_one_letter_code
_entity_poly.pdbx_strand_id
1 'polypeptide(L)'
;MRSELMLLAAMPLNRLIPAERRTVRNLASSLCVAMGILQEGCHLVAILGLGGERTNQEAMETWVYCELVKQNLEAGRDSLPMLINRLQELEHEWRTY
;
A
#
# COMPACT_ATOMS: atom_id res chain seq x y z
N MET A 1 3.30 -13.79 14.27
CA MET A 1 2.42 -12.69 14.73
C MET A 1 2.14 -11.60 13.68
N ARG A 2 2.84 -11.52 12.53
CA ARG A 2 2.54 -10.54 11.45
C ARG A 2 1.25 -10.86 10.68
N SER A 3 0.78 -12.11 10.75
CA SER A 3 -0.32 -12.67 9.94
C SER A 3 -1.74 -12.33 10.44
N GLU A 4 -1.97 -12.25 11.75
CA GLU A 4 -3.32 -12.04 12.31
C GLU A 4 -3.80 -10.58 12.20
N LEU A 5 -2.88 -9.61 12.29
CA LEU A 5 -3.20 -8.19 12.08
C LEU A 5 -3.45 -7.85 10.60
N MET A 6 -2.81 -8.56 9.66
CA MET A 6 -3.13 -8.41 8.22
C MET A 6 -4.53 -8.94 7.89
N LEU A 7 -4.97 -10.02 8.53
CA LEU A 7 -6.31 -10.59 8.33
C LEU A 7 -7.43 -9.67 8.84
N LEU A 8 -7.18 -8.89 9.90
CA LEU A 8 -8.14 -7.91 10.42
C LEU A 8 -8.18 -6.61 9.58
N ALA A 9 -7.07 -6.23 8.95
CA ALA A 9 -6.97 -5.07 8.06
C ALA A 9 -7.41 -5.35 6.62
N ALA A 10 -7.70 -6.61 6.26
CA ALA A 10 -8.22 -7.03 4.96
C ALA A 10 -9.67 -6.59 4.72
N MET A 11 -10.05 -5.38 5.17
CA MET A 11 -11.23 -4.72 4.65
C MET A 11 -11.01 -4.48 3.16
N PRO A 12 -11.89 -4.99 2.29
CA PRO A 12 -11.70 -4.80 0.87
C PRO A 12 -11.81 -3.31 0.58
N LEU A 13 -10.90 -2.77 -0.26
CA LEU A 13 -11.00 -1.44 -0.88
C LEU A 13 -12.41 -1.15 -1.42
N ASN A 14 -13.17 -2.21 -1.72
CA ASN A 14 -14.57 -2.16 -2.11
C ASN A 14 -15.54 -1.49 -1.13
N ARG A 15 -15.17 -1.34 0.14
CA ARG A 15 -15.97 -0.62 1.15
C ARG A 15 -15.71 0.89 1.19
N LEU A 16 -14.63 1.37 0.59
CA LEU A 16 -14.34 2.81 0.49
C LEU A 16 -15.35 3.49 -0.43
N ILE A 17 -15.74 4.72 -0.08
CA ILE A 17 -16.51 5.54 -1.01
C ILE A 17 -15.68 5.83 -2.26
N PRO A 18 -16.30 6.10 -3.43
CA PRO A 18 -15.57 6.27 -4.69
C PRO A 18 -14.46 7.35 -4.64
N ALA A 19 -14.67 8.41 -3.86
CA ALA A 19 -13.68 9.48 -3.68
C ALA A 19 -12.43 9.00 -2.94
N GLU A 20 -12.60 8.35 -1.78
CA GLU A 20 -11.49 7.81 -0.98
C GLU A 20 -10.69 6.79 -1.76
N ARG A 21 -11.37 5.88 -2.46
CA ARG A 21 -10.72 4.88 -3.31
C ARG A 21 -9.87 5.52 -4.40
N ARG A 22 -10.38 6.57 -5.04
CA ARG A 22 -9.61 7.33 -6.04
C ARG A 22 -8.38 7.97 -5.39
N THR A 23 -8.51 8.51 -4.19
CA THR A 23 -7.38 9.09 -3.46
C THR A 23 -6.33 8.03 -3.13
N VAL A 24 -6.72 6.88 -2.58
CA VAL A 24 -5.81 5.75 -2.32
C VAL A 24 -5.08 5.32 -3.60
N ARG A 25 -5.81 5.15 -4.71
CA ARG A 25 -5.23 4.83 -6.01
C ARG A 25 -4.22 5.86 -6.49
N ASN A 26 -4.51 7.15 -6.32
CA ASN A 26 -3.61 8.23 -6.69
C ASN A 26 -2.36 8.28 -5.81
N LEU A 27 -2.50 8.04 -4.51
CA LEU A 27 -1.38 7.92 -3.58
C LEU A 27 -0.49 6.74 -3.98
N ALA A 28 -1.06 5.55 -4.19
CA ALA A 28 -0.34 4.37 -4.63
C ALA A 28 0.42 4.60 -5.94
N SER A 29 -0.23 5.18 -6.94
CA SER A 29 0.41 5.54 -8.22
C SER A 29 1.59 6.51 -8.01
N SER A 30 1.40 7.53 -7.16
CA SER A 30 2.45 8.51 -6.84
C SER A 30 3.63 7.88 -6.12
N LEU A 31 3.38 6.94 -5.22
CA LEU A 31 4.42 6.18 -4.51
C LEU A 31 5.18 5.25 -5.47
N CYS A 32 4.49 4.56 -6.39
CA CYS A 32 5.16 3.77 -7.42
C CYS A 32 6.12 4.64 -8.24
N VAL A 33 5.68 5.83 -8.68
CA VAL A 33 6.53 6.77 -9.43
C VAL A 33 7.71 7.24 -8.58
N ALA A 34 7.47 7.64 -7.33
CA ALA A 34 8.51 8.14 -6.43
C ALA A 34 9.59 7.08 -6.14
N MET A 35 9.20 5.81 -6.06
CA MET A 35 10.09 4.68 -5.77
C MET A 35 10.67 4.04 -7.05
N GLY A 36 10.39 4.55 -8.24
CA GLY A 36 10.87 3.97 -9.51
C GLY A 36 10.29 2.59 -9.83
N ILE A 37 9.11 2.27 -9.28
CA ILE A 37 8.41 1.00 -9.44
C ILE A 37 7.53 1.04 -10.71
N LEU A 38 7.70 0.06 -11.60
CA LEU A 38 6.76 -0.16 -12.70
C LEU A 38 5.39 -0.56 -12.15
N GLN A 39 4.35 0.16 -12.56
CA GLN A 39 2.96 -0.07 -12.10
C GLN A 39 2.38 -1.39 -12.61
N GLU A 40 2.84 -1.82 -13.79
CA GLU A 40 2.52 -3.12 -14.40
C GLU A 40 3.41 -4.24 -13.85
N GLY A 41 3.03 -5.50 -14.13
CA GLY A 41 3.67 -6.69 -13.54
C GLY A 41 3.15 -6.99 -12.13
N CYS A 42 3.61 -8.07 -11.50
CA CYS A 42 3.06 -8.58 -10.22
C CYS A 42 4.11 -8.87 -9.15
N HIS A 43 5.35 -8.42 -9.34
CA HIS A 43 6.47 -8.71 -8.44
C HIS A 43 6.27 -8.19 -7.01
N LEU A 44 5.53 -7.09 -6.84
CA LEU A 44 5.24 -6.51 -5.53
C LEU A 44 4.05 -7.15 -4.81
N VAL A 45 3.27 -8.01 -5.48
CA VAL A 45 2.12 -8.66 -4.85
C VAL A 45 2.54 -9.49 -3.64
N ALA A 46 3.67 -10.20 -3.75
CA ALA A 46 4.20 -11.01 -2.65
C ALA A 46 4.84 -10.19 -1.51
N ILE A 47 5.18 -8.92 -1.76
CA ILE A 47 5.90 -8.05 -0.82
C ILE A 47 4.94 -7.10 -0.10
N LEU A 48 4.01 -6.51 -0.84
CA LEU A 48 3.11 -5.45 -0.39
C LEU A 48 1.65 -5.89 -0.32
N GLY A 49 1.24 -6.80 -1.20
CA GLY A 49 -0.15 -7.22 -1.35
C GLY A 49 -0.58 -8.30 -0.37
N LEU A 50 -1.84 -8.69 -0.51
CA LEU A 50 -2.47 -9.81 0.21
C LEU A 50 -2.59 -11.07 -0.67
N GLY A 51 -2.13 -11.02 -1.92
CA GLY A 51 -2.11 -12.14 -2.86
C GLY A 51 -3.31 -12.20 -3.83
N GLY A 52 -4.23 -11.24 -3.74
CA GLY A 52 -5.38 -11.13 -4.64
C GLY A 52 -5.20 -10.10 -5.76
N GLU A 53 -4.11 -9.34 -5.69
CA GLU A 53 -3.80 -8.25 -6.61
C GLU A 53 -3.18 -8.77 -7.90
N ARG A 54 -3.52 -8.13 -9.01
CA ARG A 54 -3.08 -8.51 -10.36
C ARG A 54 -1.88 -7.71 -10.82
N THR A 55 -1.66 -6.52 -10.23
CA THR A 55 -0.58 -5.62 -10.61
C THR A 55 0.17 -5.08 -9.40
N ASN A 56 1.38 -4.57 -9.63
CA ASN A 56 2.17 -3.84 -8.65
C ASN A 56 1.41 -2.61 -8.13
N GLN A 57 0.66 -1.93 -9.00
CA GLN A 57 -0.22 -0.84 -8.58
C GLN A 57 -1.31 -1.34 -7.63
N GLU A 58 -2.02 -2.43 -7.96
CA GLU A 58 -3.05 -2.98 -7.07
C GLU A 58 -2.45 -3.40 -5.73
N ALA A 59 -1.26 -4.02 -5.72
CA ALA A 59 -0.55 -4.37 -4.48
C ALA A 59 -0.19 -3.13 -3.66
N MET A 60 0.27 -2.06 -4.31
CA MET A 60 0.55 -0.78 -3.66
C MET A 60 -0.75 -0.12 -3.12
N GLU A 61 -1.87 -0.21 -3.85
CA GLU A 61 -3.18 0.27 -3.39
C GLU A 61 -3.61 -0.44 -2.11
N THR A 62 -3.51 -1.78 -2.07
CA THR A 62 -3.80 -2.57 -0.86
C THR A 62 -2.88 -2.17 0.29
N TRP A 63 -1.59 -2.04 0.04
CA TRP A 63 -0.62 -1.68 1.07
C TRP A 63 -0.86 -0.29 1.65
N VAL A 64 -1.09 0.72 0.80
CA VAL A 64 -1.43 2.09 1.23
C VAL A 64 -2.65 2.08 2.11
N TYR A 65 -3.72 1.41 1.69
CA TYR A 65 -4.93 1.30 2.49
C TYR A 65 -4.68 0.65 3.85
N CYS A 66 -3.93 -0.46 3.87
CA CYS A 66 -3.58 -1.15 5.12
C CYS A 66 -2.79 -0.25 6.08
N GLU A 67 -1.80 0.51 5.59
CA GLU A 67 -1.02 1.41 6.44
C GLU A 67 -1.85 2.59 6.95
N LEU A 68 -2.73 3.16 6.11
CA LEU A 68 -3.65 4.22 6.54
C LEU A 68 -4.59 3.73 7.65
N VAL A 69 -5.16 2.53 7.51
CA VAL A 69 -6.02 1.93 8.53
C VAL A 69 -5.24 1.65 9.82
N LYS A 70 -4.03 1.07 9.74
CA LYS A 70 -3.20 0.78 10.91
C LYS A 70 -2.83 2.04 11.70
N GLN A 71 -2.60 3.14 11.01
CA GLN A 71 -2.24 4.43 11.63
C GLN A 71 -3.45 5.31 11.95
N ASN A 72 -4.67 4.85 11.64
CA ASN A 72 -5.92 5.62 11.78
C ASN A 72 -5.84 6.99 11.08
N LEU A 73 -5.32 7.00 9.86
CA LEU A 73 -5.16 8.19 9.03
C LEU A 73 -6.10 8.18 7.83
N GLU A 74 -6.55 9.37 7.45
CA GLU A 74 -7.31 9.57 6.21
C GLU A 74 -6.39 9.55 4.98
N ALA A 75 -6.93 9.08 3.86
CA ALA A 75 -6.23 9.12 2.59
C ALA A 75 -6.10 10.58 2.10
N GLY A 76 -4.87 11.11 2.07
CA GLY A 76 -4.61 12.46 1.63
C GLY A 76 -3.12 12.76 1.49
N ARG A 77 -2.79 13.99 1.07
CA ARG A 77 -1.38 14.41 0.90
C ARG A 77 -0.60 14.38 2.19
N ASP A 78 -1.26 14.66 3.32
CA ASP A 78 -0.62 14.68 4.64
C ASP A 78 -0.16 13.29 5.09
N SER A 79 -0.72 12.22 4.50
CA SER A 79 -0.27 10.85 4.73
C SER A 79 0.99 10.46 3.94
N LEU A 80 1.37 11.21 2.89
CA LEU A 80 2.49 10.85 2.01
C LEU A 80 3.84 10.74 2.74
N PRO A 81 4.25 11.69 3.61
CA PRO A 81 5.53 11.57 4.31
C PRO A 81 5.63 10.29 5.14
N MET A 82 4.54 9.92 5.84
CA MET A 82 4.46 8.68 6.60
C MET A 82 4.57 7.46 5.68
N LEU A 83 3.79 7.42 4.58
CA LEU A 83 3.81 6.30 3.63
C LEU A 83 5.19 6.10 2.98
N ILE A 84 5.88 7.19 2.62
CA ILE A 84 7.22 7.12 2.05
C ILE A 84 8.21 6.54 3.08
N ASN A 85 8.18 7.05 4.32
CA ASN A 85 9.06 6.54 5.38
C ASN A 85 8.84 5.04 5.61
N ARG A 86 7.58 4.58 5.63
CA ARG A 86 7.27 3.15 5.82
C ARG A 86 7.73 2.28 4.65
N LEU A 87 7.67 2.78 3.41
CA LEU A 87 8.23 2.05 2.25
C LEU A 87 9.76 1.98 2.32
N GLN A 88 10.43 3.04 2.75
CA GLN A 88 11.88 3.05 2.92
C GLN A 88 12.34 2.12 4.05
N GLU A 89 11.62 2.10 5.17
CA GLU A 89 11.83 1.13 6.26
C GLU A 89 11.69 -0.30 5.73
N LEU A 90 10.63 -0.58 4.97
CA LEU A 90 10.42 -1.88 4.37
C LEU A 90 11.58 -2.24 3.42
N GLU A 91 11.95 -1.35 2.50
CA GLU A 91 13.08 -1.58 1.60
C GLU A 91 14.37 -1.89 2.36
N HIS A 92 14.64 -1.16 3.45
CA HIS A 92 15.79 -1.39 4.30
C HIS A 92 15.74 -2.77 4.99
N GLU A 93 14.59 -3.17 5.52
CA GLU A 93 14.39 -4.52 6.05
C GLU A 93 14.79 -5.57 5.01
N TRP A 94 14.28 -5.48 3.78
CA TRP A 94 14.58 -6.45 2.72
C TRP A 94 16.05 -6.47 2.27
N ARG A 95 16.76 -5.33 2.31
CA ARG A 95 18.19 -5.28 1.97
C ARG A 95 19.10 -5.92 3.02
N THR A 96 18.61 -6.07 4.25
CA THR A 96 19.39 -6.59 5.38
C THR A 96 19.16 -8.08 5.65
N TYR A 97 18.25 -8.71 4.90
CA TYR A 97 18.12 -10.18 4.78
C TYR A 97 19.04 -10.71 3.66
#